data_AF-A0A2W4IKI2-F1
#
_entry.id   AF-A0A2W4IKI2-F1
#
_cell.length_a   1.000
_cell.length_b   1.000
_cell.length_c   1.000
_cell.angle_alpha   90.00
_cell.angle_beta   90.00
_cell.angle_gamma   90.00
#
_symmetry.space_group_name_H-M   'P 1'
#
loop_
_entity.id
_entity.type
_entity.pdbx_description
1 polymer ?
#
loop_
_entity_poly.entity_id
_entity_poly.type
_entity_poly.pdbx_seq_one_letter_code
_entity_poly.pdbx_strand_id
1 'polypeptide(L)'
;MQEVFSPAIPYDMYESSQELVIIMPLGGVKKESLYLKIEDYKLLIEGERIWTPLKENLLPVKEECYWGKIEQRIDLPAQIYFDKIHSKLTAENILQIVIPKALVPESIHLEIEK
;
A
#
# COMPACT_ATOMS: atom_id res chain seq x y z
N MET A 1 -15.64 0.14 18.68
CA MET A 1 -14.97 0.37 17.39
C MET A 1 -15.45 -0.75 16.47
N GLN A 2 -16.29 -0.45 15.48
CA GLN A 2 -16.73 -1.49 14.53
C GLN A 2 -15.54 -1.85 13.65
N GLU A 3 -15.18 -3.13 13.59
CA GLU A 3 -14.23 -3.62 12.59
C GLU A 3 -14.83 -3.37 11.21
N VAL A 4 -14.18 -2.52 10.43
CA VAL A 4 -14.48 -2.37 9.01
C VAL A 4 -13.91 -3.60 8.33
N PHE A 5 -14.77 -4.56 7.97
CA PHE A 5 -14.36 -5.70 7.15
C PHE A 5 -13.96 -5.18 5.76
N SER A 6 -12.66 -5.09 5.51
CA SER A 6 -12.10 -4.89 4.17
C SER A 6 -11.56 -6.22 3.66
N PRO A 7 -11.90 -6.65 2.44
CA PRO A 7 -11.29 -7.84 1.86
C PRO A 7 -9.78 -7.61 1.65
N ALA A 8 -9.02 -8.71 1.67
CA ALA A 8 -7.62 -8.67 1.28
C ALA A 8 -7.51 -8.19 -0.16
N ILE A 9 -6.77 -7.11 -0.39
CA ILE A 9 -6.55 -6.57 -1.72
C ILE A 9 -5.24 -7.15 -2.26
N PRO A 10 -5.23 -7.81 -3.43
CA PRO A 10 -4.01 -8.36 -4.02
C PRO A 10 -2.97 -7.28 -4.29
N TYR A 11 -1.71 -7.60 -3.98
CA TYR A 11 -0.55 -6.79 -4.30
C TYR A 11 0.66 -7.69 -4.52
N ASP A 12 1.61 -7.21 -5.30
CA ASP A 12 2.91 -7.85 -5.51
C ASP A 12 3.98 -7.09 -4.73
N MET A 13 4.97 -7.81 -4.25
CA MET A 13 6.10 -7.25 -3.51
C MET A 13 7.40 -7.86 -4.00
N TYR A 14 8.33 -6.99 -4.39
CA TYR A 14 9.65 -7.35 -4.90
C TYR A 14 10.72 -6.74 -4.01
N GLU A 15 11.81 -7.46 -3.80
CA GLU A 15 12.89 -7.03 -2.94
C GLU A 15 14.24 -7.17 -3.65
N SER A 16 15.09 -6.16 -3.52
CA SER A 16 16.50 -6.21 -3.91
C SER A 16 17.39 -5.91 -2.71
N SER A 17 18.71 -5.84 -2.91
CA SER A 17 19.62 -5.37 -1.87
C SER A 17 19.44 -3.88 -1.52
N GLN A 18 18.83 -3.09 -2.41
CA GLN A 18 18.73 -1.64 -2.26
C GLN A 18 17.34 -1.15 -1.86
N GLU A 19 16.29 -1.88 -2.23
CA GLU A 19 14.91 -1.40 -2.07
C GLU A 19 13.89 -2.54 -2.02
N LEU A 20 12.72 -2.19 -1.51
CA LEU A 20 11.48 -2.95 -1.59
C LEU A 20 10.51 -2.20 -2.50
N VAL A 21 9.86 -2.90 -3.43
CA VAL A 21 8.88 -2.34 -4.36
C VAL A 21 7.55 -3.05 -4.18
N ILE A 22 6.48 -2.30 -3.91
CA ILE A 22 5.11 -2.80 -3.77
C ILE A 22 4.28 -2.29 -4.93
N ILE A 23 3.52 -3.18 -5.57
CA ILE A 23 2.63 -2.88 -6.70
C ILE A 23 1.22 -3.36 -6.35
N MET A 24 0.25 -2.46 -6.41
CA MET A 24 -1.12 -2.73 -5.97
C MET A 24 -2.13 -2.13 -6.95
N PRO A 25 -2.82 -2.96 -7.77
CA PRO A 25 -3.89 -2.49 -8.64
C PRO A 25 -5.12 -2.04 -7.83
N LEU A 26 -5.45 -0.75 -7.88
CA LEU A 26 -6.54 -0.13 -7.11
C LEU A 26 -7.71 0.25 -8.02
N GLY A 27 -8.17 -0.71 -8.82
CA GLY A 27 -9.32 -0.53 -9.71
C GLY A 27 -10.55 0.01 -8.99
N GLY A 28 -11.14 1.09 -9.52
CA GLY A 28 -12.35 1.72 -9.01
C GLY A 28 -12.17 2.59 -7.77
N VAL A 29 -10.94 2.77 -7.26
CA VAL A 29 -10.67 3.60 -6.08
C VAL A 29 -10.60 5.08 -6.45
N LYS A 30 -11.27 5.96 -5.69
CA LYS A 30 -11.12 7.42 -5.84
C LYS A 30 -9.72 7.85 -5.44
N LYS A 31 -9.01 8.55 -6.33
CA LYS A 31 -7.67 9.08 -6.03
C LYS A 31 -7.67 9.97 -4.79
N GLU A 32 -8.70 10.78 -4.61
CA GLU A 32 -8.84 11.72 -3.49
C GLU A 32 -9.14 11.02 -2.16
N SER A 33 -9.58 9.75 -2.21
CA SER A 33 -9.81 8.93 -1.02
C SER A 33 -8.56 8.17 -0.57
N LEU A 34 -7.51 8.14 -1.39
CA LEU A 34 -6.30 7.39 -1.07
C LEU A 34 -5.54 8.03 0.08
N TYR A 35 -5.25 7.22 1.09
CA TYR A 35 -4.43 7.60 2.21
C TYR A 35 -3.37 6.52 2.46
N LEU A 36 -2.13 6.96 2.64
CA LEU A 36 -0.99 6.10 2.92
C LEU A 36 -0.33 6.58 4.21
N LYS A 37 -0.06 5.65 5.11
CA LYS A 37 0.66 5.92 6.37
C LYS A 37 1.62 4.77 6.65
N ILE A 38 2.78 5.10 7.21
CA ILE A 38 3.65 4.09 7.81
C ILE A 38 3.71 4.34 9.32
N GLU A 39 3.45 3.30 10.10
CA GLU A 39 3.48 3.33 11.56
C GLU A 39 3.93 1.96 12.07
N ASP A 40 4.85 1.93 13.03
CA ASP A 40 5.39 0.68 13.61
C ASP A 40 5.85 -0.36 12.57
N TYR A 41 6.59 0.09 11.56
CA TYR A 41 7.03 -0.73 10.41
C TYR A 41 5.88 -1.39 9.64
N LYS A 42 4.69 -0.81 9.67
CA LYS A 42 3.53 -1.24 8.86
C LYS A 42 3.12 -0.14 7.93
N LEU A 43 3.01 -0.50 6.65
CA LEU A 43 2.38 0.34 5.64
C LEU A 43 0.87 0.10 5.66
N LEU A 44 0.13 1.16 5.99
CA LEU A 44 -1.32 1.27 5.88
C LEU A 44 -1.67 1.94 4.56
N ILE A 45 -2.58 1.33 3.81
CA ILE A 45 -3.15 1.85 2.56
C ILE A 45 -4.67 1.84 2.73
N GLU A 46 -5.29 3.00 2.65
CA GLU A 46 -6.74 3.20 2.71
C GLU A 46 -7.26 3.82 1.42
N GLY A 47 -8.53 3.56 1.12
CA GLY A 47 -9.22 4.16 -0.03
C GLY A 47 -10.69 3.76 -0.09
N GLU A 48 -11.40 4.21 -1.12
CA GLU A 48 -12.81 3.86 -1.33
C GLU A 48 -13.09 3.51 -2.79
N ARG A 49 -13.63 2.30 -3.03
CA ARG A 49 -14.15 1.88 -4.33
C ARG A 49 -15.57 2.39 -4.55
N ILE A 50 -15.79 3.12 -5.65
CA ILE A 50 -17.09 3.71 -5.96
C ILE A 50 -18.00 2.70 -6.65
N TRP A 51 -19.19 2.49 -6.08
CA TRP A 51 -20.27 1.81 -6.80
C TRP A 51 -20.81 2.69 -7.94
N THR A 52 -21.01 2.10 -9.11
CA THR A 52 -21.70 2.76 -10.23
C THR A 52 -23.18 2.38 -10.19
N PRO A 53 -24.11 3.36 -10.05
CA PRO A 53 -25.53 3.08 -10.06
C PRO A 53 -25.97 2.37 -11.34
N LEU A 54 -26.80 1.34 -11.18
CA LEU A 54 -27.40 0.60 -12.29
C LEU A 54 -28.84 1.06 -12.53
N LYS A 55 -29.39 0.75 -13.71
CA LYS A 55 -30.82 0.95 -13.97
C LYS A 55 -31.65 0.08 -13.03
N GLU A 56 -32.75 0.63 -12.53
CA GLU A 56 -33.60 -0.03 -11.51
C GLU A 56 -34.20 -1.36 -11.97
N ASN A 57 -34.33 -1.59 -13.28
CA ASN A 57 -34.88 -2.82 -13.85
C ASN A 57 -33.85 -3.94 -14.06
N LEU A 58 -32.61 -3.77 -13.60
CA LEU A 58 -31.58 -4.80 -13.67
C LEU A 58 -31.53 -5.58 -12.36
N LEU A 59 -31.49 -6.91 -12.47
CA LEU A 59 -31.28 -7.81 -11.34
C LEU A 59 -29.85 -8.36 -11.36
N PRO A 60 -29.18 -8.48 -10.20
CA PRO A 60 -27.85 -9.06 -10.15
C PRO A 60 -27.92 -10.54 -10.54
N VAL A 61 -27.13 -10.93 -11.55
CA VAL A 61 -26.91 -12.35 -11.89
C VAL A 61 -25.73 -12.91 -11.09
N LYS A 62 -24.71 -12.08 -10.84
CA LYS A 62 -23.51 -12.40 -10.06
C LYS A 62 -22.81 -11.11 -9.62
N GLU A 63 -22.34 -11.05 -8.38
CA GLU A 63 -21.59 -9.90 -7.84
C GLU A 63 -20.38 -10.41 -7.05
N GLU A 64 -19.17 -10.14 -7.55
CA GLU A 64 -17.89 -10.52 -6.90
C GLU A 64 -17.05 -9.30 -6.52
N CYS A 65 -17.41 -8.12 -7.04
CA CYS A 65 -16.70 -6.89 -6.78
C CYS A 65 -17.04 -6.37 -5.38
N TYR A 66 -16.01 -6.03 -4.61
CA TYR A 66 -16.17 -5.30 -3.37
C TYR A 66 -16.25 -3.79 -3.63
N TRP A 67 -17.23 -3.13 -3.02
CA TRP A 67 -17.48 -1.68 -3.10
C TRP A 67 -17.46 -1.06 -1.71
N GLY A 68 -16.96 0.16 -1.59
CA GLY A 68 -16.77 0.84 -0.31
C GLY A 68 -15.32 0.90 0.14
N LYS A 69 -15.12 1.06 1.45
CA LYS A 69 -13.80 1.33 2.05
C LYS A 69 -12.88 0.13 1.95
N ILE A 70 -11.68 0.35 1.43
CA ILE A 70 -10.59 -0.62 1.47
C ILE A 70 -9.56 -0.18 2.50
N GLU A 71 -9.00 -1.17 3.18
CA GLU A 71 -7.88 -1.02 4.10
C GLU A 71 -6.95 -2.21 3.90
N GLN A 72 -5.67 -1.93 3.66
CA GLN A 72 -4.62 -2.94 3.54
C GLN A 72 -3.46 -2.56 4.46
N ARG A 73 -3.00 -3.53 5.24
CA ARG A 73 -1.81 -3.42 6.08
C ARG A 73 -0.74 -4.36 5.56
N ILE A 74 0.48 -3.85 5.39
CA ILE A 74 1.64 -4.59 4.88
C ILE A 74 2.79 -4.39 5.87
N ASP A 75 3.30 -5.48 6.42
CA ASP A 75 4.50 -5.44 7.28
C ASP A 75 5.73 -5.10 6.43
N LEU A 76 6.55 -4.18 6.92
CA LEU A 76 7.79 -3.72 6.30
C LEU A 76 9.01 -4.28 7.04
N PRO A 77 10.14 -4.49 6.35
CA PRO A 77 11.38 -4.87 7.01
C PRO A 77 11.92 -3.75 7.91
N ALA A 78 12.66 -4.12 8.96
CA ALA A 78 13.19 -3.17 9.96
C ALA A 78 14.27 -2.21 9.41
N GLN A 79 14.90 -2.55 8.29
CA GLN A 79 16.06 -1.85 7.73
C GLN A 79 15.63 -0.96 6.55
N ILE A 80 14.83 0.08 6.80
CA ILE A 80 14.31 0.98 5.77
C ILE A 80 14.65 2.44 6.04
N TYR A 81 14.90 3.21 4.98
CA TYR A 81 15.05 4.66 5.04
C TYR A 81 13.71 5.34 4.77
N PHE A 82 12.99 5.71 5.83
CA PHE A 82 11.66 6.31 5.73
C PHE A 82 11.64 7.63 4.94
N ASP A 83 12.68 8.45 5.06
CA ASP A 83 12.73 9.79 4.45
C ASP A 83 12.80 9.78 2.91
N LYS A 84 13.08 8.62 2.30
CA LYS A 84 13.23 8.47 0.84
C LYS A 84 12.15 7.61 0.20
N ILE A 85 11.12 7.25 0.97
CA ILE A 85 9.98 6.52 0.44
C ILE A 85 9.24 7.40 -0.56
N HIS A 86 8.91 6.84 -1.71
CA HIS A 86 8.09 7.52 -2.70
C HIS A 86 7.00 6.60 -3.23
N SER A 87 5.85 7.20 -3.51
CA SER A 87 4.69 6.51 -4.05
C SER A 87 4.15 7.26 -5.27
N LYS A 88 3.65 6.51 -6.25
CA LYS A 88 2.93 7.06 -7.40
C LYS A 88 1.71 6.22 -7.72
N LEU A 89 0.66 6.87 -8.21
CA LEU A 89 -0.50 6.22 -8.81
C LEU A 89 -0.41 6.42 -10.33
N THR A 90 -0.40 5.33 -11.10
CA THR A 90 -0.40 5.42 -12.58
C THR A 90 -1.75 5.85 -13.12
N ALA A 91 -1.82 6.18 -14.42
CA ALA A 91 -3.08 6.52 -15.09
C ALA A 91 -4.08 5.34 -15.08
N GLU A 92 -3.59 4.11 -14.96
CA GLU A 92 -4.34 2.86 -14.90
C GLU A 92 -4.76 2.48 -13.47
N ASN A 93 -4.63 3.40 -12.50
CA ASN A 93 -4.91 3.18 -11.06
C ASN A 93 -4.07 2.06 -10.43
N ILE A 94 -2.80 1.95 -10.82
CA ILE A 94 -1.84 1.06 -10.16
C ILE A 94 -1.02 1.87 -9.18
N LEU A 95 -1.10 1.53 -7.89
CA LEU A 95 -0.27 2.13 -6.85
C LEU A 95 1.08 1.44 -6.83
N GLN A 96 2.15 2.22 -7.02
CA GLN A 96 3.53 1.76 -6.87
C GLN A 96 4.18 2.49 -5.71
N ILE A 97 4.78 1.74 -4.78
CA ILE A 97 5.49 2.27 -3.61
C ILE A 97 6.90 1.69 -3.64
N VAL A 98 7.89 2.57 -3.51
CA VAL A 98 9.31 2.19 -3.44
C VAL A 98 9.85 2.61 -2.10
N ILE A 99 10.42 1.65 -1.38
CA ILE A 99 10.94 1.80 -0.02
C ILE A 99 12.44 1.45 -0.04
N PRO A 100 13.32 2.46 -0.01
CA PRO A 100 14.76 2.21 0.04
C PRO A 100 15.17 1.53 1.35
N LYS A 101 16.10 0.60 1.26
CA LYS A 101 16.69 -0.08 2.42
C LYS A 101 17.83 0.72 3.03
N ALA A 102 18.00 0.55 4.34
CA ALA A 102 19.14 1.10 5.07
C ALA A 102 20.45 0.59 4.47
N LEU A 103 21.36 1.48 4.10
CA LEU A 103 22.72 1.12 3.67
C LEU A 103 23.48 0.76 4.93
N VAL A 104 23.71 -0.54 5.14
CA VAL A 104 24.62 -1.00 6.19
C VAL A 104 26.04 -0.92 5.61
N PRO A 105 26.91 -0.02 6.09
CA PRO A 105 28.30 0.02 5.62
C PRO A 105 29.01 -1.29 5.98
N GLU A 106 29.90 -1.74 5.09
CA GLU A 106 30.64 -3.01 5.25
C GLU A 106 31.52 -3.02 6.51
N SER A 107 32.02 -1.84 6.91
CA SER A 107 32.75 -1.66 8.16
C SER A 107 32.45 -0.28 8.76
N ILE A 108 32.46 -0.21 10.10
CA ILE A 108 32.36 1.03 10.88
C ILE A 108 33.54 1.03 11.86
N HIS A 109 34.40 2.05 11.78
CA HIS A 109 35.44 2.27 12.78
C HIS A 109 34.83 2.94 14.01
N LEU A 110 35.14 2.42 15.20
CA LEU A 110 34.67 2.94 16.48
C LEU A 110 35.86 3.53 17.25
N GLU A 111 35.67 4.71 17.82
CA GLU A 111 36.60 5.31 18.79
C GLU A 111 36.09 5.06 20.20
N ILE A 112 37.01 4.85 21.14
CA ILE A 112 36.69 4.67 22.56
C ILE A 112 36.59 6.06 23.19
N GLU A 113 35.44 6.36 23.81
CA GLU A 113 35.21 7.59 24.56
C GLU A 113 36.17 7.68 25.76
N LYS A 114 36.80 8.85 25.96
CA LYS A 114 37.79 9.08 27.03
C LYS A 114 37.15 9.42 28.37
#